data_AF-S6BM27-F1
#
_entry.id   AF-S6BM27-F1
#
_cell.length_a   1.000
_cell.length_b   1.000
_cell.length_c   1.000
_cell.angle_alpha   90.00
_cell.angle_beta   90.00
_cell.angle_gamma   90.00
#
_symmetry.space_group_name_H-M   'P 1'
#
loop_
_entity.id
_entity.type
_entity.pdbx_description
1 polymer ?
#
loop_
_entity_poly.entity_id
_entity_poly.type
_entity_poly.pdbx_seq_one_letter_code
_entity_poly.pdbx_strand_id
1 'polypeptide(L)'
;MATTDMAMRDPYDEAENTVRKNIRKLILLRSQVLEELRTMPPNTPLTSTSKGSELLNVCSAIERDISELQKVIDTISNNRERYRITKKIIAQRQSNIDEFRSKIKGVHDRNRQVFLLSR
;
A
#
# COMPACT_ATOMS: atom_id res chain seq x y z
N MET A 1 7.66 32.90 -25.50
CA MET A 1 8.37 31.73 -24.94
C MET A 1 7.63 31.29 -23.69
N ALA A 2 7.24 30.02 -23.61
CA ALA A 2 6.32 29.53 -22.57
C ALA A 2 7.04 29.33 -21.23
N THR A 3 6.60 30.05 -20.21
CA THR A 3 6.90 29.76 -18.80
C THR A 3 5.93 28.68 -18.33
N THR A 4 6.33 27.40 -18.41
CA THR A 4 5.62 26.35 -17.69
C THR A 4 5.93 26.48 -16.21
N ASP A 5 5.09 27.22 -15.51
CA ASP A 5 4.85 27.06 -14.08
C ASP A 5 4.70 25.56 -13.81
N MET A 6 5.69 24.96 -13.15
CA MET A 6 5.52 23.64 -12.55
C MET A 6 4.47 23.81 -11.46
N ALA A 7 3.19 23.60 -11.81
CA ALA A 7 2.11 23.50 -10.84
C ALA A 7 2.56 22.51 -9.77
N MET A 8 2.88 23.04 -8.59
CA MET A 8 3.42 22.29 -7.46
C MET A 8 2.46 21.14 -7.18
N ARG A 9 2.88 19.90 -7.45
CA ARG A 9 2.04 18.71 -7.29
C ARG A 9 1.56 18.66 -5.85
N ASP A 10 0.27 18.36 -5.65
CA ASP A 10 -0.28 18.19 -4.31
C ASP A 10 0.55 17.12 -3.57
N PRO A 11 1.17 17.43 -2.42
CA PRO A 11 1.96 16.46 -1.65
C PRO A 11 1.18 15.18 -1.31
N TYR A 12 -0.14 15.28 -1.15
CA TYR A 12 -1.00 14.11 -0.99
C TYR A 12 -0.92 13.19 -2.20
N ASP A 13 -1.01 13.75 -3.41
CA ASP A 13 -1.01 12.97 -4.65
C ASP A 13 0.37 12.32 -4.89
N GLU A 14 1.45 12.95 -4.44
CA GLU A 14 2.81 12.37 -4.49
C GLU A 14 2.97 11.19 -3.51
N ALA A 15 2.47 11.35 -2.29
CA ALA A 15 2.44 10.26 -1.30
C ALA A 15 1.55 9.11 -1.78
N GLU A 16 0.38 9.41 -2.36
CA GLU A 16 -0.51 8.39 -2.93
C GLU A 16 0.16 7.63 -4.09
N ASN A 17 0.88 8.34 -4.96
CA ASN A 17 1.66 7.72 -6.03
C ASN A 17 2.76 6.79 -5.50
N THR A 18 3.39 7.17 -4.38
CA THR A 18 4.39 6.34 -3.71
C THR A 18 3.77 5.06 -3.17
N VAL A 19 2.60 5.14 -2.54
CA VAL A 19 1.81 3.98 -2.11
C VAL A 19 1.49 3.06 -3.30
N ARG A 20 1.01 3.61 -4.42
CA ARG A 20 0.72 2.81 -5.62
C ARG A 20 1.96 2.09 -6.16
N LYS A 21 3.13 2.74 -6.17
CA LYS A 21 4.40 2.12 -6.58
C LYS A 21 4.79 0.99 -5.64
N ASN A 22 4.69 1.21 -4.34
CA ASN A 22 5.01 0.20 -3.33
C ASN A 22 4.06 -1.01 -3.40
N ILE A 23 2.77 -0.80 -3.70
CA ILE A 23 1.81 -1.88 -3.94
C ILE A 23 2.19 -2.73 -5.17
N ARG A 24 2.63 -2.10 -6.26
CA ARG A 24 3.11 -2.85 -7.44
C ARG A 24 4.35 -3.69 -7.08
N LYS A 25 5.28 -3.10 -6.34
CA LYS A 25 6.47 -3.82 -5.82
C LYS A 25 6.06 -4.98 -4.92
N LEU A 26 5.08 -4.78 -4.04
CA LEU A 26 4.55 -5.80 -3.13
C LEU A 26 4.01 -7.01 -3.90
N ILE A 27 3.21 -6.77 -4.94
CA ILE A 27 2.65 -7.84 -5.79
C ILE A 27 3.76 -8.65 -6.46
N LEU A 28 4.78 -7.99 -6.99
CA LEU A 28 5.92 -8.66 -7.64
C LEU A 28 6.73 -9.51 -6.65
N LEU A 29 7.13 -8.92 -5.52
CA LEU A 29 7.87 -9.63 -4.47
C LEU A 29 7.10 -10.84 -3.98
N ARG A 30 5.78 -10.69 -3.84
CA ARG A 30 4.92 -11.78 -3.41
C ARG A 30 4.94 -12.94 -4.39
N SER A 31 4.82 -12.67 -5.69
CA SER A 31 4.89 -13.73 -6.70
C SER A 31 6.22 -14.47 -6.62
N GLN A 32 7.34 -13.75 -6.48
CA GLN A 32 8.67 -14.36 -6.33
C GLN A 32 8.76 -15.25 -5.08
N VAL A 33 8.31 -14.75 -3.94
CA VAL A 33 8.28 -15.50 -2.68
C VAL A 33 7.43 -16.77 -2.78
N LEU A 34 6.28 -16.69 -3.45
CA LEU A 34 5.41 -17.87 -3.65
C LEU A 34 6.04 -18.91 -4.58
N GLU A 35 6.73 -18.49 -5.65
CA GLU A 35 7.48 -19.42 -6.51
C GLU A 35 8.62 -20.12 -5.75
N GLU A 36 9.35 -19.40 -4.89
CA GLU A 36 10.38 -20.00 -4.04
C GLU A 36 9.78 -21.03 -3.07
N LEU A 37 8.71 -20.65 -2.36
CA LEU A 37 8.04 -21.53 -1.39
C LEU A 37 7.52 -22.84 -2.02
N ARG A 38 7.13 -22.85 -3.30
CA ARG A 38 6.70 -24.07 -4.00
C ARG A 38 7.79 -25.13 -4.11
N THR A 39 9.05 -24.72 -4.07
CA THR A 39 10.22 -25.61 -4.18
C THR A 39 10.81 -25.96 -2.82
N MET A 40 10.35 -25.31 -1.75
CA MET A 40 10.81 -25.51 -0.39
C MET A 40 9.92 -26.51 0.37
N PRO A 41 10.40 -27.08 1.50
CA PRO A 41 9.58 -27.93 2.35
C PRO A 41 8.28 -27.21 2.78
N PRO A 42 7.17 -27.96 2.93
CA PRO A 42 5.94 -27.41 3.48
C PRO A 42 6.19 -26.79 4.86
N ASN A 43 5.47 -25.72 5.19
CA ASN A 43 5.65 -24.91 6.42
C ASN A 43 6.95 -24.10 6.51
N THR A 44 7.72 -23.96 5.43
CA THR A 44 8.86 -23.03 5.42
C THR A 44 8.36 -21.59 5.65
N PRO A 45 8.88 -20.85 6.65
CA PRO A 45 8.43 -19.51 6.93
C PRO A 45 8.82 -18.56 5.79
N LEU A 46 7.98 -17.56 5.51
CA LEU A 46 8.21 -16.58 4.44
C LEU A 46 9.60 -15.94 4.52
N THR A 47 10.07 -15.63 5.74
CA THR A 47 11.38 -15.01 6.00
C THR A 47 12.57 -15.87 5.58
N SER A 48 12.37 -17.17 5.34
CA SER A 48 13.41 -18.07 4.81
C SER A 48 13.57 -17.99 3.29
N THR A 49 12.64 -17.34 2.59
CA THR A 49 12.81 -17.01 1.16
C THR A 49 13.75 -15.83 0.98
N SER A 50 14.37 -15.73 -0.20
CA SER A 50 15.32 -14.67 -0.53
C SER A 50 14.70 -13.27 -0.43
N LYS A 51 13.37 -13.17 -0.66
CA LYS A 51 12.60 -11.93 -0.71
C LYS A 51 11.56 -11.76 0.40
N GLY A 52 11.47 -12.71 1.34
CA GLY A 52 10.45 -12.71 2.40
C GLY A 52 10.51 -11.50 3.32
N SER A 53 11.71 -11.18 3.81
CA SER A 53 11.91 -10.01 4.68
C SER A 53 11.66 -8.70 3.93
N GLU A 54 12.03 -8.63 2.64
CA GLU A 54 11.73 -7.46 1.80
C GLU A 54 10.22 -7.28 1.61
N LEU A 55 9.48 -8.37 1.38
CA LEU A 55 8.02 -8.37 1.26
C LEU A 55 7.36 -7.82 2.53
N LEU A 56 7.76 -8.30 3.71
CA LEU A 56 7.22 -7.85 4.99
C LEU A 56 7.52 -6.37 5.25
N ASN A 57 8.76 -5.94 4.96
CA ASN A 57 9.15 -4.54 5.11
C ASN A 57 8.33 -3.61 4.20
N VAL A 58 8.07 -4.04 2.95
CA VAL A 58 7.22 -3.29 2.01
C VAL A 58 5.77 -3.25 2.49
N CYS A 59 5.21 -4.35 3.00
CA CYS A 59 3.87 -4.34 3.62
C CYS A 59 3.77 -3.30 4.73
N SER A 60 4.67 -3.34 5.70
CA SER A 60 4.65 -2.42 6.84
C SER A 60 4.88 -0.96 6.43
N ALA A 61 5.69 -0.72 5.40
CA ALA A 61 5.87 0.63 4.84
C ALA A 61 4.55 1.16 4.26
N ILE A 62 3.85 0.36 3.45
CA ILE A 62 2.58 0.77 2.86
C ILE A 62 1.51 1.01 3.94
N GLU A 63 1.44 0.17 4.98
CA GLU A 63 0.49 0.36 6.09
C GLU A 63 0.71 1.69 6.83
N ARG A 64 1.97 2.08 7.05
CA ARG A 64 2.31 3.39 7.61
C ARG A 64 1.90 4.51 6.68
N ASP A 65 2.23 4.43 5.39
CA ASP A 65 1.89 5.46 4.41
C ASP A 65 0.37 5.65 4.29
N ILE A 66 -0.41 4.56 4.27
CA ILE A 66 -1.88 4.61 4.29
C ILE A 66 -2.40 5.31 5.54
N SER A 67 -1.80 5.04 6.70
CA SER A 67 -2.21 5.65 7.97
C SER A 67 -1.97 7.16 7.93
N GLU A 68 -0.85 7.62 7.36
CA GLU A 68 -0.58 9.05 7.19
C GLU A 68 -1.54 9.70 6.19
N LEU A 69 -1.83 9.06 5.05
CA LEU A 69 -2.83 9.56 4.09
C LEU A 69 -4.22 9.68 4.73
N GLN A 70 -4.63 8.71 5.56
CA GLN A 70 -5.90 8.76 6.28
C GLN A 70 -5.94 9.95 7.26
N LYS A 71 -4.87 10.18 8.03
CA LYS A 71 -4.78 11.34 8.94
C LYS A 71 -4.96 12.66 8.20
N VAL A 72 -4.44 12.78 6.98
CA VAL A 72 -4.62 13.98 6.14
C VAL A 72 -6.10 14.14 5.75
N ILE A 73 -6.75 13.07 5.29
CA ILE A 73 -8.20 13.09 4.97
C ILE A 73 -9.02 13.50 6.20
N ASP A 74 -8.72 12.92 7.36
CA ASP A 74 -9.44 13.19 8.60
C ASP A 74 -9.24 14.64 9.04
N THR A 75 -8.01 15.15 8.94
CA THR A 75 -7.67 16.55 9.26
C THR A 75 -8.43 17.53 8.36
N ILE A 76 -8.48 17.27 7.06
CA ILE A 76 -9.25 18.10 6.11
C ILE A 76 -10.75 18.00 6.42
N SER A 77 -11.25 16.81 6.71
CA SER A 77 -12.67 16.56 6.98
C SER A 77 -13.15 17.21 8.29
N ASN A 78 -12.27 17.31 9.29
CA ASN A 78 -12.55 17.98 10.57
C ASN A 78 -12.39 19.51 10.49
N ASN A 79 -11.70 20.03 9.46
CA ASN A 79 -11.41 21.46 9.30
C ASN A 79 -11.86 21.96 7.91
N ARG A 80 -13.07 21.60 7.48
CA ARG A 80 -13.58 21.89 6.11
C ARG A 80 -13.58 23.38 5.75
N GLU A 81 -13.75 24.26 6.73
CA GLU A 81 -13.73 25.70 6.51
C GLU A 81 -12.32 26.23 6.18
N ARG A 82 -11.30 25.57 6.74
CA ARG A 82 -9.88 25.90 6.52
C ARG A 82 -9.36 25.35 5.20
N TYR A 83 -9.72 24.12 4.88
CA TYR A 83 -9.25 23.42 3.68
C TYR A 83 -10.33 23.42 2.61
N ARG A 84 -10.16 24.26 1.58
CA ARG A 84 -11.10 24.42 0.45
C ARG A 84 -11.07 23.23 -0.54
N ILE A 85 -11.02 22.00 -0.03
CA ILE A 85 -11.01 20.77 -0.82
C ILE A 85 -12.44 20.25 -0.96
N THR A 86 -12.83 19.89 -2.18
CA THR A 86 -14.20 19.44 -2.45
C THR A 86 -14.46 18.05 -1.84
N LYS A 87 -15.72 17.82 -1.43
CA LYS A 87 -16.18 16.50 -0.94
C LYS A 87 -15.91 15.38 -1.95
N LYS A 88 -15.96 15.68 -3.26
CA LYS A 88 -15.65 14.73 -4.33
C LYS A 88 -14.20 14.24 -4.28
N ILE A 89 -13.25 15.16 -4.07
CA ILE A 89 -11.82 14.80 -3.95
C ILE A 89 -11.60 13.94 -2.70
N ILE A 90 -12.20 14.31 -1.56
CA ILE A 90 -12.09 13.54 -0.32
C ILE A 90 -12.67 12.12 -0.49
N ALA A 91 -13.84 11.99 -1.10
CA ALA A 91 -14.45 10.68 -1.37
C ALA A 91 -13.57 9.82 -2.29
N GLN A 92 -12.98 10.42 -3.33
CA GLN A 92 -12.05 9.71 -4.22
C GLN A 92 -10.80 9.23 -3.46
N ARG A 93 -10.22 10.10 -2.62
CA ARG A 93 -9.05 9.77 -1.80
C ARG A 93 -9.33 8.65 -0.81
N GLN A 94 -10.51 8.66 -0.19
CA GLN A 94 -10.95 7.58 0.70
C GLN A 94 -11.10 6.26 -0.07
N SER A 95 -11.74 6.28 -1.24
CA SER A 95 -11.88 5.10 -2.11
C SER A 95 -10.51 4.49 -2.47
N ASN A 96 -9.52 5.33 -2.81
CA ASN A 96 -8.16 4.88 -3.10
C ASN A 96 -7.51 4.22 -1.88
N ILE A 97 -7.66 4.80 -0.68
CA ILE A 97 -7.17 4.20 0.58
C ILE A 97 -7.81 2.83 0.83
N ASP A 98 -9.11 2.70 0.61
CA ASP A 98 -9.83 1.44 0.81
C ASP A 98 -9.36 0.37 -0.18
N GLU A 99 -9.08 0.75 -1.43
CA GLU A 99 -8.46 -0.13 -2.43
C GLU A 99 -7.06 -0.61 -1.97
N PHE A 100 -6.24 0.30 -1.43
CA PHE A 100 -4.91 -0.03 -0.93
C PHE A 100 -4.95 -1.00 0.25
N ARG A 101 -5.83 -0.74 1.23
CA ARG A 101 -6.05 -1.64 2.37
C ARG A 101 -6.49 -3.03 1.92
N SER A 102 -7.40 -3.11 0.95
CA SER A 102 -7.86 -4.38 0.38
C SER A 102 -6.73 -5.19 -0.24
N LYS A 103 -5.82 -4.54 -1.00
CA LYS A 103 -4.66 -5.21 -1.61
C LYS A 103 -3.69 -5.76 -0.56
N ILE A 104 -3.40 -5.01 0.51
CA ILE A 104 -2.50 -5.46 1.59
C ILE A 104 -3.13 -6.62 2.36
N LYS A 105 -4.42 -6.51 2.70
CA LYS A 105 -5.17 -7.59 3.34
C LYS A 105 -5.10 -8.89 2.53
N GLY A 106 -5.24 -8.80 1.21
CA GLY A 106 -5.08 -9.95 0.31
C GLY A 106 -3.69 -10.58 0.29
N VAL A 107 -2.65 -9.87 0.74
CA VAL A 107 -1.30 -10.42 0.96
C VAL A 107 -1.24 -11.12 2.33
N HIS A 108 -1.71 -10.46 3.40
CA HIS A 108 -1.75 -11.04 4.76
C HIS A 108 -2.59 -12.32 4.86
N ASP A 109 -3.83 -12.29 4.37
CA ASP A 109 -4.78 -13.41 4.50
C ASP A 109 -4.26 -14.66 3.78
N ARG A 110 -3.68 -14.47 2.60
CA ARG A 110 -3.15 -15.57 1.80
C ARG A 110 -1.78 -16.06 2.32
N ASN A 111 -0.99 -15.21 2.97
CA ASN A 111 0.19 -15.63 3.71
C ASN A 111 -0.18 -16.46 4.95
N ARG A 112 -1.31 -16.14 5.59
CA ARG A 112 -1.86 -16.92 6.72
C ARG A 112 -2.45 -18.26 6.27
N GLN A 113 -3.00 -18.35 5.05
CA GLN A 113 -3.49 -19.62 4.48
C GLN A 113 -2.39 -20.60 4.09
N VAL A 114 -1.21 -20.14 3.65
CA VAL A 114 -0.04 -21.02 3.41
C VAL A 114 0.35 -21.78 4.70
N PHE A 115 0.09 -21.19 5.87
CA PHE A 115 0.29 -21.84 7.17
C PHE A 115 -0.79 -22.86 7.55
N LEU A 116 -2.00 -22.77 6.99
CA LEU A 116 -3.16 -23.59 7.41
C LEU A 116 -3.45 -24.78 6.49
N LEU A 117 -3.04 -24.72 5.22
CA LEU A 117 -3.20 -25.83 4.26
C LEU A 117 -2.12 -26.93 4.41
N SER A 118 -1.28 -26.81 5.43
CA SER A 118 -0.17 -27.71 5.74
C SER A 118 -0.41 -28.54 7.01
N ARG A 119 -1.68 -28.69 7.42
CA ARG A 119 -2.14 -29.54 8.53
C ARG A 119 -2.88 -30.76 8.02
#